data_AF-A0A0C1Z2V6-F1
#
_entry.id   AF-A0A0C1Z2V6-F1
#
_cell.length_a   1.000
_cell.length_b   1.000
_cell.length_c   1.000
_cell.angle_alpha   90.00
_cell.angle_beta   90.00
_cell.angle_gamma   90.00
#
_symmetry.space_group_name_H-M   'P 1'
#
loop_
_entity.id
_entity.type
_entity.pdbx_description
1 polymer ?
#
loop_
_entity_poly.entity_id
_entity_poly.type
_entity_poly.pdbx_seq_one_letter_code
_entity_poly.pdbx_strand_id
1 'polypeptide(L)'
;MRPAVVLAIVLGAGWPVAIADAGPPVDPPADPTWDTKNTGEDEPPGLDGPVGGPLIWDEPGGFWLSLELIGPRGAQIDAARSLAQPPVIDALPRGGSPPPGELVGRVDTLEQALSWVNANSFATLGAGEAATPVPGGYLYRDHELILTALVVTPGSNSSTHTFPWPPANVLPIPAGAAWQPASLAVARAPMFAAPAPQLPPASERYQIVNLDDAVWLLDSVDRCDDAGACLRWAQILVRRGDRFFGGWVPATQVVPDSAWVGGPGERRFALLPSYRTRADAGFALLEQHGGSDQREPALGLHRAHAGAAWPSAAVQVLGEDLVALISGDPVLTRHIGAAPPTLPLP
;
A
#
# COMPACT_ATOMS: atom_id res chain seq x y z
N MET A 1 20.84 -14.58 47.54
CA MET A 1 21.21 -15.70 46.65
C MET A 1 19.97 -16.54 46.41
N ARG A 2 19.36 -16.42 45.23
CA ARG A 2 18.17 -17.17 44.79
C ARG A 2 18.53 -17.86 43.46
N PRO A 3 18.08 -19.10 43.22
CA PRO A 3 18.58 -19.91 42.12
C PRO A 3 18.00 -19.46 40.78
N ALA A 4 18.86 -19.47 39.76
CA ALA A 4 18.49 -19.33 38.37
C ALA A 4 17.74 -20.59 37.91
N VAL A 5 16.51 -20.41 37.42
CA VAL A 5 15.80 -21.46 36.69
C VAL A 5 16.12 -21.24 35.21
N VAL A 6 16.99 -22.08 34.67
CA VAL A 6 17.27 -22.19 33.24
C VAL A 6 16.14 -23.02 32.64
N LEU A 7 15.26 -22.37 31.89
CA LEU A 7 14.25 -23.07 31.09
C LEU A 7 14.91 -23.54 29.79
N ALA A 8 15.24 -24.83 29.73
CA ALA A 8 15.68 -25.48 28.50
C ALA A 8 14.46 -25.70 27.59
N ILE A 9 14.41 -25.00 26.45
CA ILE A 9 13.40 -25.22 25.42
C ILE A 9 13.80 -26.46 24.62
N VAL A 10 13.05 -27.54 24.83
CA VAL A 10 13.14 -28.78 24.05
C VAL A 10 12.49 -28.52 22.69
N LEU A 11 13.31 -28.41 21.65
CA LEU A 11 12.89 -28.47 20.25
C LEU A 11 12.48 -29.90 19.91
N GLY A 12 11.19 -30.13 19.65
CA GLY A 12 10.71 -31.46 19.28
C GLY A 12 9.19 -31.59 19.16
N ALA A 13 8.57 -30.87 18.24
CA ALA A 13 7.34 -31.25 17.52
C ALA A 13 7.00 -30.13 16.52
N GLY A 14 6.73 -30.49 15.26
CA GLY A 14 6.44 -29.55 14.18
C GLY A 14 5.05 -28.92 14.31
N TRP A 15 4.98 -27.81 15.04
CA TRP A 15 3.85 -26.90 15.00
C TRP A 15 4.10 -25.87 13.90
N PRO A 16 3.09 -25.51 13.08
CA PRO A 16 3.26 -24.45 12.09
C PRO A 16 3.47 -23.13 12.84
N VAL A 17 4.68 -22.59 12.78
CA VAL A 17 5.00 -21.26 13.29
C VAL A 17 4.93 -20.31 12.10
N ALA A 18 3.99 -19.37 12.13
CA ALA A 18 3.93 -18.26 11.18
C ALA A 18 4.50 -17.01 11.84
N ILE A 19 5.48 -16.38 11.18
CA ILE A 19 6.18 -15.17 11.66
C ILE A 19 6.15 -14.14 10.53
N ALA A 20 5.78 -12.90 10.85
CA ALA A 20 6.04 -11.74 10.00
C ALA A 20 6.85 -10.71 10.80
N ASP A 21 7.88 -10.15 10.15
CA ASP A 21 8.72 -9.07 10.69
C ASP A 21 8.25 -7.73 10.12
N ALA A 22 8.11 -6.71 10.97
CA ALA A 22 7.79 -5.34 10.59
C ALA A 22 9.06 -4.50 10.27
N GLY A 23 10.18 -5.16 9.98
CA GLY A 23 11.44 -4.56 9.57
C GLY A 23 11.39 -3.83 8.21
N PRO A 24 12.45 -3.07 7.85
CA PRO A 24 12.53 -2.38 6.56
C PRO A 24 12.42 -3.38 5.39
N PRO A 25 11.95 -2.94 4.20
CA PRO A 25 11.72 -3.83 3.07
C PRO A 25 13.00 -4.58 2.68
N VAL A 26 12.84 -5.88 2.40
CA VAL A 26 13.91 -6.74 1.87
C VAL A 26 13.99 -6.55 0.36
N ASP A 27 15.19 -6.38 -0.18
CA ASP A 27 15.43 -6.31 -1.63
C ASP A 27 14.91 -7.58 -2.33
N PRO A 28 14.30 -7.45 -3.54
CA PRO A 28 13.76 -8.61 -4.25
C PRO A 28 14.87 -9.59 -4.65
N PRO A 29 14.64 -10.92 -4.52
CA PRO A 29 15.61 -11.91 -4.98
C PRO A 29 15.73 -11.88 -6.52
N ALA A 30 16.96 -12.11 -7.00
CA ALA A 30 17.25 -12.29 -8.42
C ALA A 30 16.59 -13.56 -8.98
N ASP A 31 16.06 -13.45 -10.20
CA ASP A 31 15.28 -14.44 -10.97
C ASP A 31 15.68 -15.92 -10.81
N PRO A 32 14.68 -16.82 -10.71
CA PRO A 32 14.81 -18.18 -11.21
C PRO A 32 14.19 -18.30 -12.61
N THR A 33 15.03 -18.72 -13.56
CA THR A 33 14.68 -19.11 -14.92
C THR A 33 13.59 -20.19 -14.94
N TRP A 34 12.47 -19.94 -15.60
CA TRP A 34 11.40 -20.91 -15.83
C TRP A 34 11.69 -21.78 -17.05
N ASP A 35 11.78 -23.09 -16.82
CA ASP A 35 11.93 -24.13 -17.82
C ASP A 35 10.53 -24.53 -18.34
N THR A 36 10.28 -24.33 -19.64
CA THR A 36 9.03 -24.70 -20.32
C THR A 36 9.05 -26.17 -20.72
N LYS A 37 8.08 -26.97 -20.26
CA LYS A 37 7.57 -28.13 -21.04
C LYS A 37 6.27 -28.77 -20.51
N ASN A 38 5.46 -29.18 -21.50
CA ASN A 38 4.31 -30.11 -21.51
C ASN A 38 2.93 -29.50 -21.26
N THR A 39 2.08 -29.22 -22.27
CA THR A 39 1.38 -30.05 -23.30
C THR A 39 0.02 -30.58 -22.82
N GLY A 40 -1.04 -30.24 -23.57
CA GLY A 40 -2.33 -30.95 -23.55
C GLY A 40 -3.50 -30.07 -24.02
N GLU A 41 -4.00 -30.36 -25.22
CA GLU A 41 -5.13 -29.73 -25.94
C GLU A 41 -6.51 -30.10 -25.35
N ASP A 42 -7.50 -29.22 -25.58
CA ASP A 42 -8.93 -29.44 -25.91
C ASP A 42 -9.96 -28.53 -25.17
N GLU A 43 -10.91 -28.03 -25.97
CA GLU A 43 -11.80 -26.85 -25.84
C GLU A 43 -13.05 -26.98 -24.89
N PRO A 44 -13.83 -25.87 -24.67
CA PRO A 44 -14.73 -25.62 -23.52
C PRO A 44 -16.19 -26.06 -23.80
N PRO A 45 -17.15 -26.10 -22.82
CA PRO A 45 -17.75 -24.91 -22.19
C PRO A 45 -18.20 -25.08 -20.71
N GLY A 46 -18.17 -24.00 -19.93
CA GLY A 46 -18.89 -23.95 -18.64
C GLY A 46 -18.19 -23.15 -17.57
N LEU A 47 -18.83 -22.05 -17.15
CA LEU A 47 -18.53 -21.31 -15.94
C LEU A 47 -18.51 -22.25 -14.73
N ASP A 48 -17.38 -22.29 -14.01
CA ASP A 48 -17.22 -22.47 -12.55
C ASP A 48 -15.81 -23.01 -12.22
N GLY A 49 -14.85 -22.11 -11.93
CA GLY A 49 -13.46 -22.44 -11.55
C GLY A 49 -12.60 -21.19 -11.33
N PRO A 50 -11.50 -21.26 -10.53
CA PRO A 50 -10.87 -20.10 -9.91
C PRO A 50 -10.25 -19.15 -10.93
N VAL A 51 -10.47 -17.85 -10.74
CA VAL A 51 -9.91 -16.76 -11.54
C VAL A 51 -8.39 -16.73 -11.32
N GLY A 52 -7.64 -17.42 -12.17
CA GLY A 52 -6.20 -17.61 -12.07
C GLY A 52 -5.47 -17.42 -13.40
N GLY A 53 -5.99 -16.56 -14.28
CA GLY A 53 -5.30 -16.11 -15.49
C GLY A 53 -5.15 -14.59 -15.50
N PRO A 54 -4.15 -14.03 -16.20
CA PRO A 54 -4.09 -12.59 -16.43
C PRO A 54 -5.38 -12.13 -17.10
N LEU A 55 -5.94 -11.00 -16.65
CA LEU A 55 -7.06 -10.35 -17.31
C LEU A 55 -6.59 -9.83 -18.67
N ILE A 56 -6.71 -10.66 -19.71
CA ILE A 56 -6.45 -10.28 -21.10
C ILE A 56 -7.70 -9.53 -21.57
N TRP A 57 -7.56 -8.21 -21.77
CA TRP A 57 -8.61 -7.39 -22.39
C TRP A 57 -8.48 -7.51 -23.91
N ASP A 58 -9.31 -8.37 -24.52
CA ASP A 58 -9.27 -8.70 -25.95
C ASP A 58 -9.94 -7.65 -26.86
N GLU A 59 -10.45 -6.53 -26.34
CA GLU A 59 -10.99 -5.47 -27.20
C GLU A 59 -9.89 -4.59 -27.78
N PRO A 60 -9.88 -4.36 -29.11
CA PRO A 60 -8.94 -3.44 -29.74
C PRO A 60 -9.26 -2.00 -29.32
N GLY A 61 -8.62 -1.51 -28.25
CA GLY A 61 -9.00 -0.22 -27.67
C GLY A 61 -7.98 0.46 -26.76
N GLY A 62 -7.03 -0.28 -26.17
CA GLY A 62 -5.98 0.27 -25.31
C GLY A 62 -6.53 1.02 -24.09
N PHE A 63 -5.72 1.89 -23.50
CA PHE A 63 -6.06 2.70 -22.33
C PHE A 63 -5.79 4.18 -22.58
N TRP A 64 -6.81 5.00 -22.38
CA TRP A 64 -6.69 6.45 -22.36
C TRP A 64 -6.13 6.93 -21.04
N LEU A 65 -5.19 7.87 -21.11
CA LEU A 65 -4.49 8.46 -19.98
C LEU A 65 -4.90 9.92 -19.85
N SER A 66 -5.29 10.33 -18.64
CA SER A 66 -5.73 11.70 -18.36
C SER A 66 -5.37 12.13 -16.94
N LEU A 67 -5.40 13.43 -16.69
CA LEU A 67 -5.03 14.05 -15.41
C LEU A 67 -6.18 14.89 -14.87
N GLU A 68 -6.53 14.71 -13.61
CA GLU A 68 -7.34 15.70 -12.89
C GLU A 68 -6.40 16.66 -12.15
N LEU A 69 -6.51 17.96 -12.46
CA LEU A 69 -5.58 18.99 -12.03
C LEU A 69 -6.34 20.21 -11.49
N ILE A 70 -5.77 20.87 -10.48
CA ILE A 70 -6.20 22.19 -10.01
C ILE A 70 -5.14 23.22 -10.42
N GLY A 71 -5.58 24.29 -11.09
CA GLY A 71 -4.73 25.41 -11.51
C GLY A 71 -5.18 26.04 -12.85
N PRO A 72 -4.38 26.94 -13.45
CA PRO A 72 -4.74 27.64 -14.68
C PRO A 72 -4.91 26.70 -15.88
N ARG A 73 -5.96 26.91 -16.70
CA ARG A 73 -6.29 26.01 -17.81
C ARG A 73 -5.15 25.82 -18.83
N GLY A 74 -4.46 26.90 -19.21
CA GLY A 74 -3.34 26.82 -20.16
C GLY A 74 -2.23 25.90 -19.64
N ALA A 75 -1.85 26.06 -18.37
CA ALA A 75 -0.85 25.23 -17.72
C ALA A 75 -1.28 23.76 -17.66
N GLN A 76 -2.57 23.47 -17.42
CA GLN A 76 -3.08 22.09 -17.42
C GLN A 76 -2.89 21.40 -18.78
N ILE A 77 -3.14 22.10 -19.89
CA ILE A 77 -2.95 21.57 -21.24
C ILE A 77 -1.46 21.33 -21.52
N ASP A 78 -0.59 22.26 -21.11
CA ASP A 78 0.85 22.15 -21.30
C ASP A 78 1.43 20.99 -20.48
N ALA A 79 0.97 20.82 -19.25
CA ALA A 79 1.32 19.69 -18.38
C ALA A 79 0.85 18.34 -18.93
N ALA A 80 -0.37 18.27 -19.48
CA ALA A 80 -0.84 17.04 -20.10
C ALA A 80 0.04 16.65 -21.31
N ARG A 81 0.41 17.62 -22.14
CA ARG A 81 1.31 17.41 -23.27
C ARG A 81 2.72 16.98 -22.85
N SER A 82 3.26 17.52 -21.76
CA SER A 82 4.60 17.12 -21.30
C SER A 82 4.67 15.67 -20.83
N LEU A 83 3.52 15.07 -20.49
CA LEU A 83 3.40 13.67 -20.09
C LEU A 83 3.10 12.70 -21.25
N ALA A 84 2.89 13.20 -22.46
CA ALA A 84 2.70 12.41 -23.67
C ALA A 84 4.05 11.91 -24.24
N GLN A 85 4.80 11.16 -23.45
CA GLN A 85 6.10 10.60 -23.82
C GLN A 85 5.96 9.12 -24.21
N PRO A 86 6.79 8.58 -25.12
CA PRO A 86 6.73 7.15 -25.48
C PRO A 86 6.71 6.25 -24.24
N PRO A 87 5.84 5.22 -24.18
CA PRO A 87 5.02 4.67 -25.28
C PRO A 87 3.66 5.35 -25.49
N VAL A 88 3.38 6.48 -24.83
CA VAL A 88 2.10 7.19 -25.01
C VAL A 88 1.96 7.70 -26.43
N ILE A 89 0.87 7.32 -27.08
CA ILE A 89 0.46 7.74 -28.41
C ILE A 89 -0.43 8.97 -28.27
N ASP A 90 -0.04 10.06 -28.94
CA ASP A 90 -0.90 11.23 -29.10
C ASP A 90 -2.09 10.85 -30.00
N ALA A 91 -3.26 10.73 -29.38
CA ALA A 91 -4.49 10.35 -30.04
C ALA A 91 -5.66 11.08 -29.38
N LEU A 92 -6.71 11.31 -30.16
CA LEU A 92 -7.97 11.84 -29.66
C LEU A 92 -9.03 10.73 -29.66
N PRO A 93 -9.84 10.60 -28.59
CA PRO A 93 -10.95 9.65 -28.57
C PRO A 93 -11.92 9.97 -29.71
N ARG A 94 -12.14 8.99 -30.60
CA ARG A 94 -13.04 9.12 -31.75
C ARG A 94 -14.42 8.62 -31.36
N GLY A 95 -15.34 9.55 -31.10
CA GLY A 95 -16.69 9.23 -30.65
C GLY A 95 -16.74 8.83 -29.16
N GLY A 96 -17.93 8.95 -28.55
CA GLY A 96 -18.14 8.72 -27.11
C GLY A 96 -17.82 9.94 -26.23
N SER A 97 -18.01 9.77 -24.92
CA SER A 97 -17.65 10.79 -23.93
C SER A 97 -16.13 10.79 -23.71
N PRO A 98 -15.47 11.97 -23.70
CA PRO A 98 -14.04 12.04 -23.44
C PRO A 98 -13.72 11.51 -22.02
N PRO A 99 -12.51 10.95 -21.80
CA PRO A 99 -12.02 10.61 -20.47
C PRO A 99 -12.10 11.81 -19.52
N PRO A 100 -12.34 11.59 -18.22
CA PRO A 100 -12.33 12.66 -17.23
C PRO A 100 -10.97 13.37 -17.13
N GLY A 101 -10.98 14.70 -17.04
CA GLY A 101 -9.77 15.50 -16.86
C GLY A 101 -9.07 15.88 -18.17
N GLU A 102 -7.79 16.25 -18.07
CA GLU A 102 -6.95 16.60 -19.21
C GLU A 102 -6.35 15.39 -19.87
N LEU A 103 -6.68 15.20 -21.14
CA LEU A 103 -6.17 14.10 -21.95
C LEU A 103 -4.67 14.24 -22.18
N VAL A 104 -3.93 13.16 -21.87
CA VAL A 104 -2.51 13.02 -22.15
C VAL A 104 -2.29 12.24 -23.45
N GLY A 105 -3.02 11.14 -23.63
CA GLY A 105 -2.91 10.30 -24.82
C GLY A 105 -3.42 8.88 -24.56
N ARG A 106 -2.90 7.91 -25.31
CA ARG A 106 -3.29 6.50 -25.22
C ARG A 106 -2.07 5.57 -25.13
N VAL A 107 -2.22 4.45 -24.43
CA VAL A 107 -1.28 3.32 -24.46
C VAL A 107 -2.02 2.04 -24.85
N ASP A 108 -1.30 1.01 -25.28
CA ASP A 108 -1.94 -0.18 -25.84
C ASP A 108 -2.25 -1.25 -24.78
N THR A 109 -1.50 -1.28 -23.67
CA THR A 109 -1.64 -2.32 -22.64
C THR A 109 -1.83 -1.75 -21.23
N LEU A 110 -2.37 -2.59 -20.33
CA LEU A 110 -2.58 -2.23 -18.93
C LEU A 110 -1.25 -2.00 -18.22
N GLU A 111 -0.24 -2.80 -18.52
CA GLU A 111 1.11 -2.68 -17.95
C GLU A 111 1.74 -1.33 -18.32
N GLN A 112 1.55 -0.86 -19.56
CA GLN A 112 1.99 0.47 -19.98
C GLN A 112 1.25 1.57 -19.23
N ALA A 113 -0.07 1.42 -19.02
CA ALA A 113 -0.86 2.38 -18.26
C ALA A 113 -0.43 2.45 -16.79
N LEU A 114 -0.21 1.31 -16.14
CA LEU A 114 0.26 1.25 -14.75
C LEU A 114 1.71 1.71 -14.62
N SER A 115 2.56 1.46 -15.61
CA SER A 115 3.92 2.02 -15.66
C SER A 115 3.89 3.55 -15.75
N TRP A 116 2.96 4.09 -16.54
CA TRP A 116 2.72 5.54 -16.59
C TRP A 116 2.22 6.07 -15.24
N VAL A 117 1.29 5.38 -14.56
CA VAL A 117 0.87 5.74 -13.20
C VAL A 117 2.05 5.77 -12.24
N ASN A 118 2.89 4.73 -12.25
CA ASN A 118 4.08 4.65 -11.40
C ASN A 118 5.03 5.83 -11.62
N ALA A 119 5.31 6.17 -12.87
CA ALA A 119 6.23 7.25 -13.22
C ALA A 119 5.72 8.65 -12.84
N ASN A 120 4.40 8.83 -12.71
CA ASN A 120 3.76 10.14 -12.58
C ASN A 120 3.08 10.37 -11.22
N SER A 121 2.91 9.32 -10.39
CA SER A 121 2.22 9.44 -9.10
C SER A 121 2.98 10.33 -8.13
N PHE A 122 4.31 10.27 -8.13
CA PHE A 122 5.19 11.05 -7.27
C PHE A 122 6.39 11.57 -8.05
N ALA A 123 6.89 12.74 -7.68
CA ALA A 123 8.14 13.24 -8.24
C ALA A 123 9.33 12.41 -7.73
N THR A 124 10.21 12.02 -8.65
CA THR A 124 11.53 11.48 -8.29
C THR A 124 12.34 12.57 -7.60
N LEU A 125 12.88 12.27 -6.43
CA LEU A 125 13.77 13.19 -5.73
C LEU A 125 15.16 13.16 -6.37
N GLY A 126 15.82 14.32 -6.42
CA GLY A 126 17.23 14.38 -6.80
C GLY A 126 18.11 13.61 -5.81
N ALA A 127 19.19 13.01 -6.30
CA ALA A 127 20.14 12.33 -5.42
C ALA A 127 20.70 13.31 -4.37
N GLY A 128 20.49 13.01 -3.08
CA GLY A 128 20.95 13.84 -1.96
C GLY A 128 19.94 14.87 -1.45
N GLU A 129 18.73 14.94 -2.01
CA GLU A 129 17.65 15.76 -1.46
C GLU A 129 17.04 15.08 -0.22
N ALA A 130 17.08 15.74 0.94
CA ALA A 130 16.37 15.32 2.15
C ALA A 130 14.84 15.54 2.08
N ALA A 131 14.35 15.92 0.89
CA ALA A 131 12.93 16.14 0.62
C ALA A 131 12.17 14.80 0.65
N THR A 132 10.84 14.87 0.73
CA THR A 132 9.98 13.70 0.55
C THR A 132 9.26 13.80 -0.78
N PRO A 133 9.05 12.68 -1.49
CA PRO A 133 8.28 12.70 -2.73
C PRO A 133 6.88 13.29 -2.48
N VAL A 134 6.51 14.31 -3.24
CA VAL A 134 5.16 14.91 -3.19
C VAL A 134 4.36 14.37 -4.39
N PRO A 135 3.06 14.05 -4.21
CA PRO A 135 2.20 13.62 -5.31
C PRO A 135 2.22 14.62 -6.46
N GLY A 136 2.54 14.16 -7.67
CA GLY A 136 2.67 15.01 -8.85
C GLY A 136 3.66 16.18 -8.69
N GLY A 137 4.68 16.07 -7.83
CA GLY A 137 5.53 17.20 -7.44
C GLY A 137 6.22 17.95 -8.59
N TYR A 138 6.49 17.29 -9.72
CA TYR A 138 7.02 17.95 -10.91
C TYR A 138 5.98 18.87 -11.58
N LEU A 139 4.68 18.54 -11.52
CA LEU A 139 3.60 19.39 -12.03
C LEU A 139 3.49 20.70 -11.25
N TYR A 140 3.66 20.64 -9.94
CA TYR A 140 3.67 21.84 -9.10
C TYR A 140 4.89 22.70 -9.41
N ARG A 141 6.09 22.09 -9.49
CA ARG A 141 7.33 22.81 -9.76
C ARG A 141 7.36 23.45 -11.15
N ASP A 142 6.93 22.72 -12.16
CA ASP A 142 7.12 23.09 -13.56
C ASP A 142 5.91 23.87 -14.13
N HIS A 143 4.72 23.71 -13.54
CA HIS A 143 3.47 24.28 -14.05
C HIS A 143 2.58 24.95 -12.99
N GLU A 144 2.97 24.98 -11.71
CA GLU A 144 2.15 25.47 -10.58
C GLU A 144 0.80 24.75 -10.46
N LEU A 145 0.75 23.47 -10.82
CA LEU A 145 -0.46 22.65 -10.77
C LEU A 145 -0.45 21.67 -9.61
N ILE A 146 -1.63 21.42 -9.06
CA ILE A 146 -1.84 20.37 -8.05
C ILE A 146 -2.49 19.17 -8.73
N LEU A 147 -1.83 18.02 -8.64
CA LEU A 147 -2.38 16.74 -9.09
C LEU A 147 -3.47 16.26 -8.12
N THR A 148 -4.68 16.06 -8.62
CA THR A 148 -5.75 15.43 -7.83
C THR A 148 -5.91 13.96 -8.14
N ALA A 149 -5.76 13.54 -9.40
CA ALA A 149 -5.77 12.13 -9.79
C ALA A 149 -5.07 11.89 -11.14
N LEU A 150 -4.45 10.73 -11.27
CA LEU A 150 -4.14 10.13 -12.57
C LEU A 150 -5.33 9.26 -12.98
N VAL A 151 -5.81 9.37 -14.21
CA VAL A 151 -7.01 8.68 -14.66
C VAL A 151 -6.66 7.76 -15.82
N VAL A 152 -6.94 6.46 -15.63
CA VAL A 152 -6.75 5.42 -16.64
C VAL A 152 -8.13 4.94 -17.07
N THR A 153 -8.58 5.35 -18.25
CA THR A 153 -9.86 4.94 -18.80
C THR A 153 -9.63 3.91 -19.90
N PRO A 154 -10.14 2.67 -19.77
CA PRO A 154 -10.05 1.69 -20.84
C PRO A 154 -10.82 2.17 -22.05
N GLY A 155 -10.19 2.08 -23.22
CA GLY A 155 -10.81 2.45 -24.48
C GLY A 155 -11.64 1.30 -25.03
N SER A 156 -12.89 1.56 -25.39
CA SER A 156 -13.49 0.96 -26.58
C SER A 156 -13.66 2.06 -27.63
N ASN A 157 -13.60 1.72 -28.91
CA ASN A 157 -13.72 2.69 -30.01
C ASN A 157 -15.13 3.31 -30.14
N SER A 158 -16.09 2.95 -29.28
CA SER A 158 -17.49 3.37 -29.44
C SER A 158 -18.28 3.66 -28.15
N SER A 159 -17.76 3.36 -26.96
CA SER A 159 -18.47 3.62 -25.69
C SER A 159 -17.55 3.54 -24.47
N THR A 160 -17.82 4.38 -23.46
CA THR A 160 -17.25 4.28 -22.11
C THR A 160 -17.95 3.14 -21.36
N HIS A 161 -17.40 1.93 -21.42
CA HIS A 161 -17.83 0.84 -20.53
C HIS A 161 -17.06 0.93 -19.21
N THR A 162 -17.73 0.65 -18.09
CA THR A 162 -17.06 0.49 -16.79
C THR A 162 -16.19 -0.75 -16.86
N PHE A 163 -14.87 -0.58 -16.72
CA PHE A 163 -13.97 -1.71 -16.67
C PHE A 163 -14.00 -2.35 -15.29
N PRO A 164 -14.16 -3.69 -15.22
CA PRO A 164 -14.14 -4.41 -13.96
C PRO A 164 -12.70 -4.49 -13.45
N TRP A 165 -12.24 -3.40 -12.84
CA TRP A 165 -10.90 -3.35 -12.28
C TRP A 165 -10.69 -4.46 -11.25
N PRO A 166 -9.63 -5.27 -11.40
CA PRO A 166 -9.30 -6.27 -10.40
C PRO A 166 -8.86 -5.61 -9.07
N PRO A 167 -8.87 -6.37 -7.96
CA PRO A 167 -8.33 -5.93 -6.69
C PRO A 167 -6.80 -5.71 -6.76
N ALA A 168 -6.26 -5.01 -5.77
CA ALA A 168 -4.85 -4.56 -5.75
C ALA A 168 -3.84 -5.71 -5.89
N ASN A 169 -4.14 -6.86 -5.27
CA ASN A 169 -3.31 -8.06 -5.25
C ASN A 169 -3.35 -8.88 -6.55
N VAL A 170 -4.24 -8.53 -7.49
CA VAL A 170 -4.38 -9.22 -8.78
C VAL A 170 -3.91 -8.32 -9.94
N LEU A 171 -3.83 -7.00 -9.74
CA LEU A 171 -3.30 -6.08 -10.74
C LEU A 171 -1.80 -6.37 -11.00
N PRO A 172 -1.35 -6.36 -12.26
CA PRO A 172 0.06 -6.55 -12.56
C PRO A 172 0.87 -5.39 -11.99
N ILE A 173 1.92 -5.72 -11.24
CA ILE A 173 2.86 -4.71 -10.72
C ILE A 173 3.78 -4.30 -11.88
N PRO A 174 3.89 -2.98 -12.20
CA PRO A 174 4.81 -2.52 -13.22
C PRO A 174 6.25 -2.95 -12.92
N ALA A 175 7.01 -3.29 -13.96
CA ALA A 175 8.40 -3.68 -13.78
C ALA A 175 9.21 -2.58 -13.08
N GLY A 176 9.94 -2.95 -12.01
CA GLY A 176 10.73 -2.02 -11.21
C GLY A 176 9.92 -1.11 -10.26
N ALA A 177 8.59 -1.26 -10.20
CA ALA A 177 7.77 -0.54 -9.23
C ALA A 177 7.85 -1.18 -7.85
N ALA A 178 7.96 -0.37 -6.80
CA ALA A 178 7.99 -0.82 -5.40
C ALA A 178 6.59 -1.08 -4.82
N TRP A 179 5.60 -1.42 -5.66
CA TRP A 179 4.21 -1.53 -5.24
C TRP A 179 4.00 -2.80 -4.43
N GLN A 180 3.67 -2.64 -3.15
CA GLN A 180 3.30 -3.73 -2.26
C GLN A 180 1.79 -3.64 -1.98
N PRO A 181 0.99 -4.65 -2.36
CA PRO A 181 -0.43 -4.68 -2.00
C PRO A 181 -0.63 -4.49 -0.49
N ALA A 182 -1.59 -3.66 -0.13
CA ALA A 182 -1.83 -3.28 1.26
C ALA A 182 -3.33 -3.02 1.51
N SER A 183 -3.69 -2.90 2.79
CA SER A 183 -5.06 -2.65 3.23
C SER A 183 -5.09 -1.65 4.40
N LEU A 184 -6.16 -0.86 4.54
CA LEU A 184 -6.22 0.20 5.56
C LEU A 184 -6.55 -0.32 6.96
N ALA A 185 -5.71 -0.10 7.97
CA ALA A 185 -5.98 -0.44 9.38
C ALA A 185 -7.25 0.19 9.99
N VAL A 186 -7.81 1.19 9.33
CA VAL A 186 -8.97 1.95 9.78
C VAL A 186 -9.99 2.08 8.66
N ALA A 187 -11.27 2.25 9.00
CA ALA A 187 -12.33 2.43 8.02
C ALA A 187 -12.09 3.59 7.05
N ARG A 188 -11.46 4.66 7.57
CA ARG A 188 -11.12 5.86 6.80
C ARG A 188 -9.76 6.40 7.24
N ALA A 189 -8.84 6.55 6.29
CA ALA A 189 -7.53 7.13 6.51
C ALA A 189 -7.42 8.50 5.81
N PRO A 190 -7.12 9.59 6.53
CA PRO A 190 -6.84 10.88 5.89
C PRO A 190 -5.48 10.82 5.17
N MET A 191 -5.48 11.24 3.91
CA MET A 191 -4.28 11.28 3.06
C MET A 191 -3.77 12.72 2.92
N PHE A 192 -2.45 12.86 3.01
CA PHE A 192 -1.71 14.12 3.07
C PHE A 192 -0.69 14.21 1.95
N ALA A 193 -0.45 15.43 1.46
CA ALA A 193 0.46 15.65 0.34
C ALA A 193 1.93 15.46 0.73
N ALA A 194 2.25 15.62 2.02
CA ALA A 194 3.57 15.42 2.57
C ALA A 194 3.49 14.88 4.02
N PRO A 195 4.51 14.13 4.46
CA PRO A 195 4.61 13.66 5.84
C PRO A 195 5.17 14.75 6.76
N ALA A 196 4.75 14.74 8.04
CA ALA A 196 5.20 15.70 9.05
C ALA A 196 5.54 15.00 10.38
N PRO A 197 6.34 15.62 11.28
CA PRO A 197 6.67 15.00 12.56
C PRO A 197 5.48 14.63 13.44
N GLN A 198 4.38 15.34 13.28
CA GLN A 198 3.13 15.15 13.98
C GLN A 198 1.99 15.08 12.96
N LEU A 199 0.82 14.59 13.36
CA LEU A 199 -0.35 14.55 12.49
C LEU A 199 -0.75 15.98 12.09
N PRO A 200 -0.74 16.33 10.80
CA PRO A 200 -1.14 17.65 10.35
C PRO A 200 -2.61 17.94 10.67
N PRO A 201 -2.98 19.23 10.77
CA PRO A 201 -4.37 19.63 10.96
C PRO A 201 -5.27 19.15 9.81
N ALA A 202 -6.57 19.10 10.07
CA ALA A 202 -7.53 18.60 9.08
C ALA A 202 -7.56 19.39 7.76
N SER A 203 -7.15 20.65 7.78
CA SER A 203 -7.05 21.53 6.61
C SER A 203 -5.97 21.11 5.60
N GLU A 204 -4.99 20.31 6.02
CA GLU A 204 -3.91 19.81 5.14
C GLU A 204 -4.26 18.46 4.50
N ARG A 205 -5.43 17.92 4.82
CA ARG A 205 -5.97 16.71 4.19
C ARG A 205 -6.56 17.10 2.85
N TYR A 206 -6.20 16.37 1.80
CA TYR A 206 -6.77 16.58 0.46
C TYR A 206 -7.58 15.38 -0.04
N GLN A 207 -7.42 14.20 0.57
CA GLN A 207 -8.20 13.00 0.25
C GLN A 207 -8.50 12.14 1.49
N ILE A 208 -9.52 11.29 1.36
CA ILE A 208 -9.84 10.22 2.30
C ILE A 208 -9.81 8.89 1.56
N VAL A 209 -9.06 7.93 2.11
CA VAL A 209 -8.98 6.55 1.65
C VAL A 209 -9.93 5.70 2.48
N ASN A 210 -10.68 4.81 1.84
CA ASN A 210 -11.64 3.90 2.47
C ASN A 210 -11.20 2.45 2.31
N LEU A 211 -11.78 1.54 3.10
CA LEU A 211 -11.46 0.10 3.05
C LEU A 211 -11.68 -0.54 1.68
N ASP A 212 -12.68 -0.06 0.92
CA ASP A 212 -13.00 -0.56 -0.43
C ASP A 212 -12.04 -0.08 -1.51
N ASP A 213 -11.17 0.90 -1.21
CA ASP A 213 -10.20 1.40 -2.16
C ASP A 213 -9.04 0.39 -2.29
N ALA A 214 -8.53 0.20 -3.51
CA ALA A 214 -7.34 -0.63 -3.73
C ALA A 214 -6.10 0.17 -3.32
N VAL A 215 -5.28 -0.35 -2.40
CA VAL A 215 -4.13 0.36 -1.82
C VAL A 215 -2.84 -0.40 -2.07
N TRP A 216 -1.79 0.33 -2.42
CA TRP A 216 -0.42 -0.15 -2.45
C TRP A 216 0.46 0.71 -1.55
N LEU A 217 1.29 0.07 -0.74
CA LEU A 217 2.43 0.70 -0.06
C LEU A 217 3.59 0.80 -1.06
N LEU A 218 4.20 1.98 -1.16
CA LEU A 218 5.35 2.23 -2.03
C LEU A 218 6.65 2.34 -1.24
N ASP A 219 6.62 3.08 -0.13
CA ASP A 219 7.77 3.35 0.73
C ASP A 219 7.31 3.78 2.13
N SER A 220 8.25 3.93 3.07
CA SER A 220 7.99 4.47 4.40
C SER A 220 9.12 5.37 4.89
N VAL A 221 8.75 6.49 5.51
CA VAL A 221 9.71 7.47 6.04
C VAL A 221 9.37 7.88 7.46
N ASP A 222 10.41 8.22 8.23
CA ASP A 222 10.26 8.75 9.58
C ASP A 222 10.40 10.26 9.56
N ARG A 223 9.45 10.98 10.16
CA ARG A 223 9.55 12.43 10.39
C ARG A 223 9.58 12.69 11.87
N CYS A 224 10.59 13.44 12.33
CA CYS A 224 10.84 13.71 13.74
C CYS A 224 10.82 15.21 14.03
N ASP A 225 10.34 15.59 15.21
CA ASP A 225 10.43 16.96 15.70
C ASP A 225 11.75 17.19 16.46
N ASP A 226 11.99 18.43 16.87
CA ASP A 226 13.21 18.81 17.59
C ASP A 226 13.33 18.10 18.96
N ALA A 227 12.20 17.70 19.55
CA ALA A 227 12.15 16.93 20.79
C ALA A 227 12.53 15.44 20.56
N GLY A 228 12.62 15.00 19.31
CA GLY A 228 12.93 13.63 18.92
C GLY A 228 11.72 12.70 18.98
N ALA A 229 10.50 13.24 18.96
CA ALA A 229 9.29 12.48 18.70
C ALA A 229 9.13 12.32 17.19
N CYS A 230 8.97 11.08 16.76
CA CYS A 230 8.90 10.68 15.36
C CYS A 230 7.58 9.97 15.08
N LEU A 231 6.99 10.31 13.95
CA LEU A 231 5.89 9.58 13.33
C LEU A 231 6.41 8.89 12.07
N ARG A 232 6.04 7.62 11.89
CA ARG A 232 6.30 6.90 10.64
C ARG A 232 5.15 7.12 9.67
N TRP A 233 5.50 7.42 8.43
CA TRP A 233 4.58 7.68 7.33
C TRP A 233 4.77 6.66 6.24
N ALA A 234 3.65 6.17 5.70
CA ALA A 234 3.58 5.31 4.54
C ALA A 234 3.28 6.17 3.30
N GLN A 235 4.11 6.02 2.27
CA GLN A 235 3.82 6.51 0.93
C GLN A 235 2.89 5.50 0.28
N ILE A 236 1.70 5.94 -0.13
CA ILE A 236 0.71 5.04 -0.73
C ILE A 236 0.26 5.51 -2.11
N LEU A 237 -0.12 4.53 -2.91
CA LEU A 237 -0.93 4.71 -4.10
C LEU A 237 -2.29 4.09 -3.85
N VAL A 238 -3.35 4.80 -4.22
CA VAL A 238 -4.73 4.37 -4.02
C VAL A 238 -5.45 4.38 -5.36
N ARG A 239 -6.24 3.34 -5.64
CA ARG A 239 -7.14 3.31 -6.80
C ARG A 239 -8.60 3.28 -6.35
N ARG A 240 -9.41 4.16 -6.96
CA ARG A 240 -10.87 4.19 -6.87
C ARG A 240 -11.47 4.24 -8.27
N GLY A 241 -12.00 3.11 -8.74
CA GLY A 241 -12.42 2.98 -10.14
C GLY A 241 -11.23 3.22 -11.08
N ASP A 242 -11.39 4.17 -12.00
CA ASP A 242 -10.38 4.56 -13.00
C ASP A 242 -9.33 5.55 -12.46
N ARG A 243 -9.47 6.03 -11.23
CA ARG A 243 -8.64 7.09 -10.65
C ARG A 243 -7.58 6.51 -9.73
N PHE A 244 -6.36 7.04 -9.86
CA PHE A 244 -5.20 6.75 -9.03
C PHE A 244 -4.77 8.02 -8.27
N PHE A 245 -4.52 7.87 -6.97
CA PHE A 245 -4.15 8.93 -6.05
C PHE A 245 -2.88 8.53 -5.32
N GLY A 246 -1.79 9.27 -5.50
CA GLY A 246 -0.61 9.16 -4.65
C GLY A 246 -0.76 10.06 -3.43
N GLY A 247 -0.31 9.62 -2.25
CA GLY A 247 -0.22 10.46 -1.05
C GLY A 247 0.46 9.79 0.14
N TRP A 248 0.40 10.45 1.29
CA TRP A 248 1.01 9.99 2.54
C TRP A 248 -0.04 9.77 3.62
N VAL A 249 0.12 8.69 4.39
CA VAL A 249 -0.70 8.40 5.57
C VAL A 249 0.20 7.95 6.74
N PRO A 250 -0.24 8.10 7.99
CA PRO A 250 0.47 7.48 9.12
C PRO A 250 0.59 5.97 8.88
N ALA A 251 1.79 5.41 9.07
CA ALA A 251 2.05 4.01 8.74
C ALA A 251 1.18 3.04 9.56
N THR A 252 0.70 3.44 10.74
CA THR A 252 -0.28 2.67 11.53
C THR A 252 -1.63 2.46 10.84
N GLN A 253 -1.91 3.24 9.79
CA GLN A 253 -3.19 3.20 9.08
C GLN A 253 -3.15 2.28 7.86
N VAL A 254 -2.00 1.68 7.53
CA VAL A 254 -1.83 0.84 6.35
C VAL A 254 -1.06 -0.41 6.72
N VAL A 255 -1.63 -1.57 6.41
CA VAL A 255 -1.04 -2.89 6.64
C VAL A 255 -0.65 -3.48 5.29
N PRO A 256 0.64 -3.68 4.98
CA PRO A 256 1.06 -4.47 3.84
C PRO A 256 0.50 -5.89 3.94
N ASP A 257 0.12 -6.50 2.81
CA ASP A 257 -0.49 -7.83 2.84
C ASP A 257 0.46 -8.90 3.41
N SER A 258 1.77 -8.69 3.25
CA SER A 258 2.85 -9.51 3.80
C SER A 258 3.03 -9.40 5.31
N ALA A 259 2.52 -8.33 5.93
CA ALA A 259 2.65 -8.11 7.38
C ALA A 259 1.61 -8.88 8.21
N TRP A 260 0.60 -9.45 7.55
CA TRP A 260 -0.43 -10.24 8.20
C TRP A 260 0.03 -11.67 8.51
N VAL A 261 -0.12 -12.06 9.77
CA VAL A 261 0.07 -13.43 10.24
C VAL A 261 -1.29 -14.07 10.46
N GLY A 262 -1.52 -15.22 9.82
CA GLY A 262 -2.74 -16.00 10.02
C GLY A 262 -2.78 -16.67 11.38
N GLY A 263 -3.98 -16.74 11.96
CA GLY A 263 -4.27 -17.46 13.19
C GLY A 263 -5.55 -18.29 13.10
N PRO A 264 -5.98 -18.91 14.21
CA PRO A 264 -7.16 -19.76 14.25
C PRO A 264 -8.44 -18.98 13.94
N GLY A 265 -9.40 -19.66 13.30
CA GLY A 265 -10.74 -19.09 13.02
C GLY A 265 -10.74 -17.91 12.03
N GLU A 266 -9.96 -18.01 10.95
CA GLU A 266 -9.82 -16.97 9.91
C GLU A 266 -9.32 -15.61 10.42
N ARG A 267 -8.66 -15.61 11.59
CA ARG A 267 -8.09 -14.40 12.16
C ARG A 267 -6.75 -14.06 11.51
N ARG A 268 -6.49 -12.77 11.37
CA ARG A 268 -5.18 -12.26 10.95
C ARG A 268 -4.71 -11.18 11.90
N PHE A 269 -3.42 -11.16 12.16
CA PHE A 269 -2.78 -10.23 13.08
C PHE A 269 -1.65 -9.49 12.40
N ALA A 270 -1.49 -8.21 12.71
CA ALA A 270 -0.39 -7.40 12.23
C ALA A 270 0.10 -6.48 13.34
N LEU A 271 1.40 -6.21 13.38
CA LEU A 271 2.00 -5.29 14.34
C LEU A 271 2.66 -4.16 13.57
N LEU A 272 2.16 -2.93 13.75
CA LEU A 272 2.62 -1.76 13.00
C LEU A 272 3.32 -0.73 13.88
N PRO A 273 4.42 -0.11 13.41
CA PRO A 273 5.06 1.00 14.11
C PRO A 273 4.11 2.20 14.20
N SER A 274 4.01 2.80 15.39
CA SER A 274 3.10 3.93 15.67
C SER A 274 3.81 5.25 15.88
N TYR A 275 4.49 5.39 17.00
CA TYR A 275 5.30 6.56 17.29
C TYR A 275 6.62 6.12 17.90
N ARG A 276 7.62 6.98 17.86
CA ARG A 276 8.88 6.79 18.56
C ARG A 276 9.32 8.08 19.22
N THR A 277 9.84 8.01 20.43
CA THR A 277 10.50 9.13 21.10
C THR A 277 11.98 8.79 21.32
N ARG A 278 12.72 9.66 22.01
CA ARG A 278 14.11 9.36 22.41
C ARG A 278 14.24 8.21 23.43
N ALA A 279 13.14 7.82 24.08
CA ALA A 279 13.17 6.86 25.18
C ALA A 279 12.18 5.70 25.03
N ASP A 280 11.26 5.76 24.06
CA ASP A 280 10.16 4.81 23.93
C ASP A 280 9.77 4.61 22.46
N ALA A 281 9.27 3.43 22.13
CA ALA A 281 8.71 3.10 20.83
C ALA A 281 7.34 2.45 21.02
N GLY A 282 6.32 3.03 20.37
CA GLY A 282 4.95 2.55 20.37
C GLY A 282 4.60 1.78 19.11
N PHE A 283 3.82 0.72 19.26
CA PHE A 283 3.32 -0.13 18.19
C PHE A 283 1.82 -0.36 18.33
N ALA A 284 1.14 -0.58 17.22
CA ALA A 284 -0.28 -0.92 17.16
C ALA A 284 -0.43 -2.38 16.75
N LEU A 285 -0.99 -3.21 17.63
CA LEU A 285 -1.39 -4.56 17.29
C LEU A 285 -2.81 -4.53 16.73
N LEU A 286 -2.96 -5.09 15.53
CA LEU A 286 -4.21 -5.15 14.78
C LEU A 286 -4.69 -6.60 14.72
N GLU A 287 -6.01 -6.76 14.75
CA GLU A 287 -6.70 -8.03 14.57
C GLU A 287 -7.83 -7.84 13.55
N GLN A 288 -7.89 -8.77 12.60
CA GLN A 288 -8.94 -8.86 11.59
C GLN A 288 -9.61 -10.23 11.66
N HIS A 289 -10.94 -10.25 11.59
CA HIS A 289 -11.76 -11.46 11.52
C HIS A 289 -12.19 -11.76 10.08
N GLY A 290 -12.14 -13.05 9.72
CA GLY A 290 -12.35 -13.60 8.38
C GLY A 290 -13.36 -12.88 7.49
N GLY A 291 -12.92 -12.52 6.27
CA GLY A 291 -13.75 -11.96 5.20
C GLY A 291 -14.46 -10.63 5.51
N SER A 292 -14.32 -10.10 6.73
CA SER A 292 -14.97 -8.87 7.14
C SER A 292 -13.99 -7.69 7.09
N ASP A 293 -14.51 -6.57 6.65
CA ASP A 293 -13.85 -5.25 6.76
C ASP A 293 -13.83 -4.75 8.21
N GLN A 294 -14.39 -5.51 9.17
CA GLN A 294 -14.35 -5.18 10.58
C GLN A 294 -12.98 -5.51 11.15
N ARG A 295 -12.27 -4.43 11.50
CA ARG A 295 -11.04 -4.46 12.28
C ARG A 295 -11.37 -4.17 13.73
N GLU A 296 -10.82 -4.97 14.63
CA GLU A 296 -10.90 -4.69 16.05
C GLU A 296 -10.14 -3.39 16.38
N PRO A 297 -10.50 -2.67 17.45
CA PRO A 297 -9.73 -1.52 17.91
C PRO A 297 -8.26 -1.92 18.15
N ALA A 298 -7.34 -1.13 17.59
CA ALA A 298 -5.92 -1.40 17.73
C ALA A 298 -5.48 -1.40 19.20
N LEU A 299 -4.74 -2.43 19.62
CA LEU A 299 -4.14 -2.47 20.95
C LEU A 299 -2.77 -1.80 20.90
N GLY A 300 -2.62 -0.72 21.69
CA GLY A 300 -1.34 -0.02 21.83
C GLY A 300 -0.35 -0.80 22.69
N LEU A 301 0.83 -1.08 22.13
CA LEU A 301 1.98 -1.68 22.80
C LEU A 301 3.12 -0.67 22.83
N HIS A 302 3.95 -0.67 23.87
CA HIS A 302 5.10 0.23 23.96
C HIS A 302 6.28 -0.46 24.63
N ARG A 303 7.49 0.01 24.31
CA ARG A 303 8.73 -0.50 24.88
C ARG A 303 9.79 0.60 24.93
N ALA A 304 10.43 0.71 26.10
CA ALA A 304 11.59 1.56 26.29
C ALA A 304 12.65 1.30 25.21
N HIS A 305 13.02 2.34 24.49
CA HIS A 305 13.89 2.28 23.32
C HIS A 305 14.66 3.59 23.15
N ALA A 306 15.99 3.51 23.23
CA ALA A 306 16.88 4.67 23.11
C ALA A 306 17.57 4.78 21.74
N GLY A 307 17.22 3.91 20.78
CA GLY A 307 17.88 3.81 19.48
C GLY A 307 17.36 4.80 18.42
N ALA A 308 18.25 5.20 17.51
CA ALA A 308 17.92 6.07 16.38
C ALA A 308 17.19 5.37 15.22
N ALA A 309 17.11 4.03 15.23
CA ALA A 309 16.28 3.21 14.34
C ALA A 309 15.02 2.72 15.08
N TRP A 310 14.02 2.18 14.40
CA TRP A 310 12.92 1.50 15.08
C TRP A 310 13.39 0.15 15.62
N PRO A 311 12.96 -0.27 16.81
CA PRO A 311 13.22 -1.64 17.25
C PRO A 311 12.50 -2.61 16.31
N SER A 312 13.10 -3.77 16.05
CA SER A 312 12.41 -4.85 15.34
C SER A 312 11.12 -5.22 16.08
N ALA A 313 10.08 -5.55 15.33
CA ALA A 313 8.80 -5.90 15.91
C ALA A 313 8.17 -7.00 15.08
N ALA A 314 7.67 -8.03 15.73
CA ALA A 314 7.08 -9.18 15.08
C ALA A 314 5.84 -9.64 15.84
N VAL A 315 4.92 -10.23 15.10
CA VAL A 315 3.79 -10.96 15.67
C VAL A 315 3.91 -12.42 15.29
N GLN A 316 3.63 -13.30 16.24
CA GLN A 316 3.68 -14.75 16.07
C GLN A 316 2.39 -15.35 16.59
N VAL A 317 1.90 -16.37 15.88
CA VAL A 317 0.80 -17.21 16.35
C VAL A 317 1.36 -18.60 16.62
N LEU A 318 1.28 -19.02 17.88
CA LEU A 318 1.78 -20.29 18.40
C LEU A 318 0.59 -21.13 18.86
N GLY A 319 0.01 -21.90 17.93
CA GLY A 319 -1.25 -22.61 18.19
C GLY A 319 -2.39 -21.61 18.42
N GLU A 320 -2.88 -21.53 19.65
CA GLU A 320 -3.96 -20.62 20.07
C GLU A 320 -3.44 -19.36 20.77
N ASP A 321 -2.13 -19.18 20.88
CA ASP A 321 -1.53 -18.05 21.57
C ASP A 321 -0.92 -17.05 20.58
N LEU A 322 -1.28 -15.79 20.76
CA LEU A 322 -0.71 -14.64 20.08
C LEU A 322 0.44 -14.08 20.90
N VAL A 323 1.61 -13.97 20.29
CA VAL A 323 2.80 -13.38 20.91
C VAL A 323 3.25 -12.17 20.08
N ALA A 324 3.26 -11.00 20.71
CA ALA A 324 3.87 -9.80 20.14
C ALA A 324 5.28 -9.64 20.71
N LEU A 325 6.27 -9.54 19.84
CA LEU A 325 7.67 -9.37 20.17
C LEU A 325 8.12 -7.97 19.74
N ILE A 326 8.83 -7.26 20.60
CA ILE A 326 9.58 -6.06 20.23
C ILE A 326 11.03 -6.33 20.61
N SER A 327 12.00 -6.07 19.75
CA SER A 327 13.43 -6.41 19.93
C SER A 327 13.67 -7.87 20.34
N GLY A 328 12.80 -8.78 19.92
CA GLY A 328 12.87 -10.22 20.24
C GLY A 328 12.29 -10.62 21.59
N ASP A 329 11.91 -9.68 22.48
CA ASP A 329 11.28 -10.03 23.76
C ASP A 329 9.75 -9.91 23.69
N PRO A 330 9.02 -10.82 24.35
CA PRO A 330 7.56 -10.77 24.41
C PRO A 330 7.09 -9.58 25.24
N VAL A 331 6.31 -8.71 24.60
CA VAL A 331 5.62 -7.58 25.24
C VAL A 331 4.13 -7.87 25.47
N LEU A 332 3.59 -8.88 24.76
CA LEU A 332 2.24 -9.39 24.94
C LEU A 332 2.22 -10.89 24.63
N THR A 333 1.55 -11.65 25.50
CA THR A 333 1.09 -13.01 25.20
C THR A 333 -0.39 -13.07 25.51
N ARG A 334 -1.22 -13.47 24.54
CA ARG A 334 -2.68 -13.51 24.68
C ARG A 334 -3.25 -14.74 23.99
N HIS A 335 -4.15 -15.45 24.66
CA HIS A 335 -4.92 -16.51 24.04
C HIS A 335 -5.94 -15.93 23.04
N ILE A 336 -6.00 -16.45 21.81
CA ILE A 336 -6.77 -15.90 20.69
C ILE A 336 -8.29 -16.08 20.89
N GLY A 337 -8.71 -17.04 21.72
CA GLY A 337 -10.11 -17.20 22.15
C GLY A 337 -10.55 -16.29 23.30
N ALA A 338 -9.65 -15.55 23.95
CA ALA A 338 -10.01 -14.67 25.06
C ALA A 338 -10.56 -13.33 24.54
N ALA A 339 -11.54 -12.76 25.26
CA ALA A 339 -12.05 -11.42 24.95
C ALA A 339 -10.89 -10.40 24.92
N PRO A 340 -10.92 -9.40 24.02
CA PRO A 340 -9.87 -8.39 23.95
C PRO A 340 -9.68 -7.73 25.31
N PRO A 341 -8.44 -7.45 25.74
CA PRO A 341 -8.20 -6.80 27.01
C PRO A 341 -8.90 -5.44 27.01
N THR A 342 -9.78 -5.23 27.98
CA THR A 342 -10.35 -3.90 28.23
C THR A 342 -9.22 -3.03 28.76
N LEU A 343 -8.78 -2.06 27.94
CA LEU A 343 -7.91 -1.01 28.44
C LEU A 343 -8.70 -0.26 29.53
N PRO A 344 -8.10 0.03 30.70
CA PRO A 344 -8.70 1.01 31.61
C PRO A 344 -8.84 2.31 30.82
N LEU A 345 -10.07 2.82 30.73
CA LEU A 345 -10.31 4.16 30.20
C LEU A 345 -9.48 5.16 31.03
N PRO A 346 -8.78 6.11 30.39
CA PRO A 346 -8.09 7.19 31.11
C PRO A 346 -9.05 8.07 31.90
#